data_AF-A0AB73C4R9-F1
#
_entry.id   AF-A0AB73C4R9-F1
#
_cell.length_a   1.000
_cell.length_b   1.000
_cell.length_c   1.000
_cell.angle_alpha   90.00
_cell.angle_beta   90.00
_cell.angle_gamma   90.00
#
_symmetry.space_group_name_H-M   'P 1'
#
loop_
_entity.id
_entity.type
_entity.pdbx_description
1 polymer ?
#
loop_
_entity_poly.entity_id
_entity_poly.type
_entity_poly.pdbx_seq_one_letter_code
_entity_poly.pdbx_strand_id
1 'polypeptide(L)'
;MVEKIVIRSEDWLKNAGIVGLYRILKERDERADIFVEEDQISFSADLLQNFSEKYFHYFIKRYKNVLSLYRILNFTANISQYEEKNYETFHEEDLEKLNDHVEDVKKYLKSNSYRAMYPLIRCPFDPLQKERELKKVNLKKTESLKDRISDIQKLLADLKEIHDFLRQEDSQKYIGAKNAMYGIIQNAWKGISILNPQVKEQNMYLEFDKYFVQTAREYLEQEKTKFKYRCFSCGEAIKDTRIDLSFMNHIGFDVARKTSHVWDFNNYVHICPLCRLIYACVPAGFTYLYDRGIFINANTDLEEMLRINNLVFENVWAENKDGKSLYAALVLGMLKEMNEHAEYELSNIQVVRLEKERYSFSILSRKFLNIIKKCRTD
;
A
#
# COMPACT_ATOMS: atom_id res chain seq x y z
N MET A 1 22.39 -26.39 0.50
CA MET A 1 22.31 -25.41 1.59
C MET A 1 21.26 -24.41 1.18
N VAL A 2 20.27 -24.15 2.03
CA VAL A 2 19.30 -23.07 1.80
C VAL A 2 20.06 -21.76 1.90
N GLU A 3 20.10 -20.99 0.83
CA GLU A 3 20.84 -19.72 0.79
C GLU A 3 20.20 -18.73 1.77
N LYS A 4 20.98 -18.28 2.76
CA LYS A 4 20.54 -17.31 3.75
C LYS A 4 20.79 -15.90 3.20
N ILE A 5 19.73 -15.11 3.08
CA ILE A 5 19.80 -13.69 2.71
C ILE A 5 20.00 -12.87 3.98
N VAL A 6 20.93 -11.91 3.96
CA VAL A 6 21.20 -10.96 5.04
C VAL A 6 21.06 -9.55 4.49
N ILE A 7 20.26 -8.70 5.15
CA ILE A 7 20.01 -7.33 4.74
C ILE A 7 20.25 -6.42 5.94
N ARG A 8 21.26 -5.56 5.83
CA ARG A 8 21.56 -4.55 6.85
C ARG A 8 20.77 -3.27 6.63
N SER A 9 20.35 -2.69 7.73
CA SER A 9 19.85 -1.32 7.85
C SER A 9 20.88 -0.32 7.30
N GLU A 10 20.40 0.84 6.85
CA GLU A 10 21.22 1.91 6.30
C GLU A 10 20.44 3.24 6.45
N ASP A 11 20.18 3.92 5.33
CA ASP A 11 19.35 5.12 5.28
C ASP A 11 17.87 4.81 5.49
N TRP A 12 17.09 5.87 5.71
CA TRP A 12 15.65 5.80 5.95
C TRP A 12 14.88 5.06 4.84
N LEU A 13 15.34 5.15 3.59
CA LEU A 13 14.64 4.58 2.45
C LEU A 13 14.85 3.07 2.40
N LYS A 14 16.09 2.62 2.62
CA LYS A 14 16.37 1.19 2.73
C LYS A 14 15.70 0.61 3.97
N ASN A 15 15.70 1.33 5.09
CA ASN A 15 15.04 0.91 6.33
C ASN A 15 13.52 0.78 6.13
N ALA A 16 12.88 1.73 5.44
CA ALA A 16 11.47 1.60 5.05
C ALA A 16 11.23 0.38 4.15
N GLY A 17 12.13 0.11 3.21
CA GLY A 17 12.11 -1.09 2.37
C GLY A 17 12.26 -2.39 3.19
N ILE A 18 13.14 -2.41 4.20
CA ILE A 18 13.36 -3.56 5.09
C ILE A 18 12.12 -3.83 5.95
N VAL A 19 11.53 -2.79 6.56
CA VAL A 19 10.26 -2.93 7.32
C VAL A 19 9.15 -3.44 6.41
N GLY A 20 9.06 -2.90 5.19
CA GLY A 20 8.08 -3.36 4.21
C GLY A 20 8.29 -4.81 3.80
N LEU A 21 9.53 -5.19 3.49
CA LEU A 21 9.88 -6.56 3.15
C LEU A 21 9.56 -7.52 4.30
N TYR A 22 9.96 -7.19 5.53
CA TYR A 22 9.65 -7.97 6.73
C TYR A 22 8.14 -8.24 6.85
N ARG A 23 7.32 -7.19 6.72
CA ARG A 23 5.85 -7.30 6.79
C ARG A 23 5.27 -8.19 5.69
N ILE A 24 5.78 -8.06 4.47
CA ILE A 24 5.34 -8.88 3.33
C ILE A 24 5.78 -10.34 3.49
N LEU A 25 6.99 -10.61 4.01
CA LEU A 25 7.47 -11.98 4.21
C LEU A 25 6.71 -12.71 5.34
N LYS A 26 6.33 -12.00 6.39
CA LYS A 26 5.43 -12.49 7.46
C LYS A 26 3.96 -12.60 7.02
N GLU A 27 3.60 -12.08 5.84
CA GLU A 27 2.22 -12.14 5.36
C GLU A 27 1.80 -13.59 5.07
N ARG A 28 0.73 -14.03 5.74
CA ARG A 28 0.20 -15.41 5.74
C ARG A 28 1.10 -16.49 6.36
N ASP A 29 2.26 -16.13 6.89
CA ASP A 29 3.14 -17.05 7.61
C ASP A 29 3.82 -16.35 8.78
N GLU A 30 3.09 -16.27 9.90
CA GLU A 30 3.63 -15.70 11.15
C GLU A 30 4.84 -16.48 11.67
N ARG A 31 4.95 -17.76 11.28
CA ARG A 31 6.06 -18.66 11.61
C ARG A 31 7.22 -18.55 10.61
N ALA A 32 7.16 -17.65 9.64
CA ALA A 32 8.29 -17.41 8.76
C ALA A 32 9.52 -17.06 9.60
N ASP A 33 10.57 -17.87 9.45
CA ASP A 33 11.82 -17.74 10.19
C ASP A 33 12.64 -16.56 9.63
N ILE A 34 12.35 -15.38 10.15
CA ILE A 34 13.11 -14.15 9.91
C ILE A 34 13.78 -13.77 11.22
N PHE A 35 15.11 -13.82 11.24
CA PHE A 35 15.90 -13.38 12.37
C PHE A 35 16.11 -11.87 12.27
N VAL A 36 15.76 -11.16 13.35
CA VAL A 36 15.97 -9.73 13.50
C VAL A 36 17.09 -9.54 14.51
N GLU A 37 18.10 -8.78 14.13
CA GLU A 37 19.18 -8.30 14.97
C GLU A 37 19.16 -6.75 14.94
N GLU A 38 19.98 -6.11 15.78
CA GLU A 38 20.00 -4.66 15.97
C GLU A 38 20.04 -3.87 14.64
N ASP A 39 20.91 -4.28 13.70
CA ASP A 39 21.15 -3.57 12.45
C ASP A 39 20.79 -4.38 11.19
N GLN A 40 20.21 -5.59 11.30
CA GLN A 40 19.98 -6.45 10.15
C GLN A 40 18.81 -7.42 10.30
N ILE A 41 18.25 -7.83 9.16
CA ILE A 41 17.38 -9.00 9.07
C ILE A 41 18.05 -10.11 8.28
N SER A 42 17.73 -11.35 8.62
CA SER A 42 18.16 -12.49 7.82
C SER A 42 17.12 -13.60 7.72
N PHE A 43 17.04 -14.23 6.56
CA PHE A 43 16.00 -15.22 6.26
C PHE A 43 16.41 -16.16 5.11
N SER A 44 15.70 -17.28 4.96
CA SER A 44 15.87 -18.20 3.83
C SER A 44 15.40 -17.59 2.51
N ALA A 45 16.18 -17.74 1.43
CA ALA A 45 15.76 -17.36 0.08
C ALA A 45 14.43 -18.00 -0.36
N ASP A 46 14.02 -19.13 0.22
CA ASP A 46 12.72 -19.78 -0.05
C ASP A 46 11.54 -18.91 0.36
N LEU A 47 11.70 -17.96 1.29
CA LEU A 47 10.62 -17.03 1.62
C LEU A 47 10.26 -16.10 0.46
N LEU A 48 11.12 -15.97 -0.57
CA LEU A 48 10.83 -15.25 -1.81
C LEU A 48 9.94 -16.06 -2.78
N GLN A 49 9.63 -17.33 -2.49
CA GLN A 49 8.66 -18.08 -3.28
C GLN A 49 7.25 -17.46 -3.14
N ASN A 50 6.54 -17.34 -4.26
CA ASN A 50 5.23 -16.69 -4.34
C ASN A 50 5.21 -15.27 -3.76
N PHE A 51 6.35 -14.56 -3.79
CA PHE A 51 6.46 -13.24 -3.17
C PHE A 51 5.50 -12.21 -3.76
N SER A 52 5.21 -12.25 -5.07
CA SER A 52 4.23 -11.36 -5.69
C SER A 52 2.82 -11.53 -5.10
N GLU A 53 2.41 -12.77 -4.79
CA GLU A 53 1.14 -13.05 -4.11
C GLU A 53 1.13 -12.44 -2.70
N LYS A 54 2.20 -12.65 -1.92
CA LYS A 54 2.36 -12.05 -0.59
C LYS A 54 2.32 -10.52 -0.65
N TYR A 55 3.00 -9.94 -1.63
CA TYR A 55 3.12 -8.50 -1.84
C TYR A 55 1.75 -7.84 -2.04
N PHE A 56 0.97 -8.28 -3.04
CA PHE A 56 -0.34 -7.70 -3.29
C PHE A 56 -1.34 -8.04 -2.19
N HIS A 57 -1.30 -9.26 -1.66
CA HIS A 57 -2.17 -9.64 -0.55
C HIS A 57 -1.98 -8.76 0.67
N TYR A 58 -0.73 -8.47 1.04
CA TYR A 58 -0.42 -7.54 2.13
C TYR A 58 -1.14 -6.20 1.92
N PHE A 59 -0.97 -5.55 0.76
CA PHE A 59 -1.60 -4.24 0.53
C PHE A 59 -3.13 -4.30 0.51
N ILE A 60 -3.71 -5.33 -0.13
CA ILE A 60 -5.17 -5.52 -0.21
C ILE A 60 -5.77 -5.67 1.20
N LYS A 61 -5.15 -6.51 2.04
CA LYS A 61 -5.58 -6.75 3.42
C LYS A 61 -5.36 -5.53 4.30
N ARG A 62 -4.16 -4.94 4.25
CA ARG A 62 -3.72 -3.80 5.08
C ARG A 62 -4.58 -2.56 4.86
N TYR A 63 -4.89 -2.26 3.60
CA TYR A 63 -5.54 -1.02 3.19
C TYR A 63 -6.98 -1.23 2.71
N LYS A 64 -7.59 -2.38 3.05
CA LYS A 64 -8.94 -2.78 2.65
C LYS A 64 -9.93 -1.60 2.63
N ASN A 65 -10.06 -0.86 3.72
CA ASN A 65 -11.11 0.17 3.86
C ASN A 65 -10.93 1.40 2.96
N VAL A 66 -9.74 1.64 2.39
CA VAL A 66 -9.48 2.79 1.50
C VAL A 66 -9.49 2.43 0.03
N LEU A 67 -9.46 1.13 -0.33
CA LEU A 67 -9.56 0.69 -1.72
C LEU A 67 -10.99 0.81 -2.23
N SER A 68 -11.15 1.28 -3.48
CA SER A 68 -12.48 1.50 -4.07
C SER A 68 -13.32 0.22 -4.13
N LEU A 69 -12.69 -0.94 -4.34
CA LEU A 69 -13.37 -2.24 -4.34
C LEU A 69 -14.15 -2.48 -3.05
N TYR A 70 -13.52 -2.25 -1.90
CA TYR A 70 -14.16 -2.49 -0.61
C TYR A 70 -15.07 -1.34 -0.19
N ARG A 71 -14.80 -0.11 -0.63
CA ARG A 71 -15.77 0.99 -0.48
C ARG A 71 -17.10 0.66 -1.12
N ILE A 72 -17.10 0.02 -2.30
CA ILE A 72 -18.32 -0.47 -2.94
C ILE A 72 -18.96 -1.56 -2.07
N LEU A 73 -18.20 -2.60 -1.72
CA LEU A 73 -18.72 -3.75 -0.99
C LEU A 73 -19.26 -3.42 0.41
N ASN A 74 -18.72 -2.40 1.08
CA ASN A 74 -19.16 -1.96 2.40
C ASN A 74 -20.62 -1.52 2.42
N PHE A 75 -21.17 -1.04 1.30
CA PHE A 75 -22.59 -0.66 1.20
C PHE A 75 -23.54 -1.86 1.36
N THR A 76 -23.04 -3.10 1.28
CA THR A 76 -23.88 -4.29 1.54
C THR A 76 -24.53 -4.26 2.91
N ALA A 77 -23.86 -3.70 3.93
CA ALA A 77 -24.45 -3.59 5.26
C ALA A 77 -25.71 -2.72 5.25
N ASN A 78 -25.70 -1.62 4.49
CA ASN A 78 -26.88 -0.78 4.27
C ASN A 78 -28.00 -1.55 3.57
N ILE A 79 -27.68 -2.30 2.51
CA ILE A 79 -28.66 -3.11 1.77
C ILE A 79 -29.35 -4.11 2.72
N SER A 80 -28.58 -4.87 3.50
CA SER A 80 -29.13 -5.83 4.46
C SER A 80 -30.01 -5.16 5.51
N GLN A 81 -29.59 -4.01 6.04
CA GLN A 81 -30.37 -3.26 7.02
C GLN A 81 -31.72 -2.78 6.44
N TYR A 82 -31.75 -2.34 5.19
CA TYR A 82 -33.00 -1.91 4.54
C TYR A 82 -33.97 -3.09 4.35
N GLU A 83 -33.45 -4.26 3.98
CA GLU A 83 -34.25 -5.48 3.78
C GLU A 83 -34.78 -6.06 5.09
N GLU A 84 -33.95 -6.14 6.13
CA GLU A 84 -34.33 -6.68 7.45
C GLU A 84 -35.47 -5.87 8.07
N LYS A 85 -35.48 -4.56 7.86
CA LYS A 85 -36.53 -3.65 8.33
C LYS A 85 -37.68 -3.50 7.35
N ASN A 86 -37.74 -4.34 6.31
CA ASN A 86 -38.75 -4.28 5.25
C ASN A 86 -38.97 -2.86 4.71
N TYR A 87 -37.88 -2.10 4.58
CA TYR A 87 -37.85 -0.70 4.13
C TYR A 87 -38.63 0.31 4.99
N GLU A 88 -39.10 -0.07 6.18
CA GLU A 88 -39.91 0.81 7.04
C GLU A 88 -39.15 2.06 7.49
N THR A 89 -37.82 1.96 7.65
CA THR A 89 -36.95 3.07 8.04
C THR A 89 -36.18 3.65 6.86
N PHE A 90 -36.59 3.39 5.62
CA PHE A 90 -35.93 3.93 4.43
C PHE A 90 -36.50 5.31 4.10
N HIS A 91 -35.67 6.35 4.19
CA HIS A 91 -36.09 7.74 4.02
C HIS A 91 -35.40 8.40 2.81
N GLU A 92 -35.75 9.66 2.53
CA GLU A 92 -35.22 10.38 1.36
C GLU A 92 -33.69 10.51 1.42
N GLU A 93 -33.13 10.69 2.62
CA GLU A 93 -31.67 10.68 2.83
C GLU A 93 -31.02 9.34 2.44
N ASP A 94 -31.72 8.21 2.63
CA ASP A 94 -31.20 6.89 2.24
C ASP A 94 -31.29 6.68 0.72
N LEU A 95 -32.31 7.27 0.08
CA LEU A 95 -32.42 7.32 -1.38
C LEU A 95 -31.28 8.15 -2.00
N GLU A 96 -30.95 9.30 -1.40
CA GLU A 96 -29.81 10.12 -1.82
C GLU A 96 -28.50 9.33 -1.68
N LYS A 97 -28.25 8.72 -0.51
CA LYS A 97 -27.07 7.87 -0.29
C LYS A 97 -26.99 6.70 -1.28
N LEU A 98 -28.12 6.05 -1.57
CA LEU A 98 -28.20 4.97 -2.55
C LEU A 98 -27.85 5.47 -3.96
N ASN A 99 -28.38 6.62 -4.36
CA ASN A 99 -28.12 7.22 -5.67
C ASN A 99 -26.66 7.65 -5.82
N ASP A 100 -26.05 8.20 -4.77
CA ASP A 100 -24.62 8.53 -4.74
C ASP A 100 -23.77 7.26 -4.84
N HIS A 101 -24.15 6.21 -4.10
CA HIS A 101 -23.49 4.92 -4.19
C HIS A 101 -23.56 4.33 -5.61
N VAL A 102 -24.72 4.42 -6.28
CA VAL A 102 -24.88 3.99 -7.67
C VAL A 102 -23.93 4.73 -8.60
N GLU A 103 -23.78 6.06 -8.48
CA GLU A 103 -22.82 6.81 -9.30
C GLU A 103 -21.37 6.37 -9.06
N ASP A 104 -21.00 6.14 -7.81
CA ASP A 104 -19.67 5.62 -7.45
C ASP A 104 -19.44 4.23 -8.07
N VAL A 105 -20.39 3.30 -7.94
CA VAL A 105 -20.31 1.97 -8.55
C VAL A 105 -20.13 2.07 -10.07
N LYS A 106 -20.96 2.87 -10.74
CA LYS A 106 -20.85 3.08 -12.19
C LYS A 106 -19.49 3.64 -12.59
N LYS A 107 -19.01 4.64 -11.85
CA LYS A 107 -17.69 5.25 -12.04
C LYS A 107 -16.55 4.23 -11.96
N TYR A 108 -16.58 3.35 -10.96
CA TYR A 108 -15.53 2.36 -10.79
C TYR A 108 -15.62 1.23 -11.81
N LEU A 109 -16.81 0.70 -12.11
CA LEU A 109 -17.00 -0.35 -13.10
C LEU A 109 -16.53 0.05 -14.51
N LYS A 110 -16.71 1.32 -14.89
CA LYS A 110 -16.23 1.84 -16.19
C LYS A 110 -14.76 2.30 -16.19
N SER A 111 -14.12 2.34 -15.02
CA SER A 111 -12.76 2.85 -14.90
C SER A 111 -11.76 1.98 -15.69
N ASN A 112 -10.74 2.61 -16.28
CA ASN A 112 -9.69 1.87 -16.99
C ASN A 112 -8.97 0.86 -16.08
N SER A 113 -8.88 1.17 -14.79
CA SER A 113 -8.31 0.28 -13.79
C SER A 113 -9.10 -1.03 -13.68
N TYR A 114 -10.43 -0.98 -13.56
CA TYR A 114 -11.25 -2.19 -13.43
C TYR A 114 -11.36 -2.92 -14.76
N ARG A 115 -11.60 -2.17 -15.85
CA ARG A 115 -11.74 -2.73 -17.20
C ARG A 115 -10.54 -3.55 -17.63
N ALA A 116 -9.33 -3.13 -17.26
CA ALA A 116 -8.11 -3.87 -17.57
C ALA A 116 -8.05 -5.24 -16.89
N MET A 117 -8.78 -5.46 -15.79
CA MET A 117 -8.75 -6.70 -14.99
C MET A 117 -9.83 -7.69 -15.37
N TYR A 118 -10.93 -7.27 -16.02
CA TYR A 118 -12.02 -8.17 -16.42
C TYR A 118 -11.57 -9.39 -17.24
N PRO A 119 -10.61 -9.29 -18.19
CA PRO A 119 -10.12 -10.46 -18.92
C PRO A 119 -9.45 -11.53 -18.03
N LEU A 120 -9.02 -11.17 -16.82
CA LEU A 120 -8.36 -12.08 -15.87
C LEU A 120 -9.36 -12.75 -14.90
N ILE A 121 -10.62 -12.30 -14.87
CA ILE A 121 -11.65 -12.78 -13.95
C ILE A 121 -12.49 -13.84 -14.66
N ARG A 122 -12.50 -15.07 -14.14
CA ARG A 122 -13.21 -16.19 -14.75
C ARG A 122 -14.69 -16.18 -14.35
N CYS A 123 -15.45 -15.26 -14.93
CA CYS A 123 -16.88 -15.11 -14.64
C CYS A 123 -17.68 -14.77 -15.92
N PRO A 124 -18.87 -15.35 -16.13
CA PRO A 124 -19.74 -14.97 -17.25
C PRO A 124 -20.45 -13.61 -17.05
N PHE A 125 -20.34 -13.01 -15.86
CA PHE A 125 -20.93 -11.71 -15.56
C PHE A 125 -20.27 -10.61 -16.39
N ASP A 126 -21.07 -9.76 -17.07
CA ASP A 126 -20.58 -8.58 -17.80
C ASP A 126 -20.77 -7.31 -16.94
N PRO A 127 -19.69 -6.79 -16.31
CA PRO A 127 -19.80 -5.61 -15.46
C PRO A 127 -20.15 -4.34 -16.23
N LEU A 128 -19.77 -4.25 -17.51
CA LEU A 128 -20.02 -3.07 -18.34
C LEU A 128 -21.45 -3.05 -18.86
N GLN A 129 -22.03 -4.21 -19.16
CA GLN A 129 -23.45 -4.30 -19.45
C GLN A 129 -24.27 -3.92 -18.21
N LYS A 130 -23.97 -4.52 -17.05
CA LYS A 130 -24.72 -4.25 -15.81
C LYS A 130 -24.61 -2.78 -15.38
N GLU A 131 -23.45 -2.15 -15.56
CA GLU A 131 -23.27 -0.70 -15.32
C GLU A 131 -24.23 0.19 -16.13
N ARG A 132 -24.51 -0.16 -17.40
CA ARG A 132 -25.43 0.61 -18.26
C ARG A 132 -26.88 0.44 -17.85
N GLU A 133 -27.22 -0.74 -17.34
CA GLU A 133 -28.56 -1.07 -16.84
C GLU A 133 -28.83 -0.39 -15.49
N LEU A 134 -27.78 -0.17 -14.69
CA LEU A 134 -27.86 0.48 -13.38
C LEU A 134 -28.30 1.95 -13.51
N LYS A 135 -29.48 2.27 -12.97
CA LYS A 135 -30.09 3.60 -13.03
C LYS A 135 -30.51 4.07 -11.64
N LYS A 136 -30.24 5.35 -11.36
CA LYS A 136 -30.74 6.05 -10.18
C LYS A 136 -32.26 6.07 -10.15
N VAL A 137 -32.82 6.07 -8.93
CA VAL A 137 -34.25 6.27 -8.69
C VAL A 137 -34.47 7.71 -8.29
N ASN A 138 -35.27 8.44 -9.05
CA ASN A 138 -35.62 9.84 -8.76
C ASN A 138 -37.10 9.94 -8.42
N LEU A 139 -37.44 10.71 -7.39
CA LEU A 139 -38.81 11.05 -7.04
C LEU A 139 -39.28 12.26 -7.86
N LYS A 140 -40.46 12.16 -8.46
CA LYS A 140 -41.15 13.35 -8.99
C LYS A 140 -41.81 14.11 -7.85
N LYS A 141 -42.11 15.40 -8.06
CA LYS A 141 -42.82 16.26 -7.08
C LYS A 141 -44.14 15.69 -6.56
N THR A 142 -44.75 14.76 -7.29
CA THR A 142 -46.04 14.13 -6.97
C THR A 142 -45.91 12.69 -6.45
N GLU A 143 -44.71 12.11 -6.47
CA GLU A 143 -44.46 10.71 -6.07
C GLU A 143 -43.89 10.69 -4.65
N SER A 144 -44.35 9.74 -3.84
CA SER A 144 -43.76 9.41 -2.55
C SER A 144 -42.76 8.26 -2.67
N LEU A 145 -41.91 8.05 -1.66
CA LEU A 145 -40.99 6.90 -1.63
C LEU A 145 -41.71 5.55 -1.78
N LYS A 146 -42.91 5.42 -1.21
CA LYS A 146 -43.72 4.20 -1.30
C LYS A 146 -44.08 3.86 -2.74
N ASP A 147 -44.29 4.87 -3.59
CA ASP A 147 -44.62 4.69 -5.01
C ASP A 147 -43.44 4.14 -5.82
N ARG A 148 -42.20 4.31 -5.32
CA ARG A 148 -40.96 3.86 -5.97
C ARG A 148 -40.30 2.66 -5.29
N ILE A 149 -40.97 2.05 -4.30
CA ILE A 149 -40.34 0.98 -3.50
C ILE A 149 -39.91 -0.22 -4.35
N SER A 150 -40.69 -0.58 -5.37
CA SER A 150 -40.35 -1.67 -6.29
C SER A 150 -39.11 -1.35 -7.13
N ASP A 151 -38.90 -0.09 -7.51
CA ASP A 151 -37.71 0.32 -8.25
C ASP A 151 -36.47 0.31 -7.36
N ILE A 152 -36.63 0.73 -6.09
CA ILE A 152 -35.57 0.67 -5.08
C ILE A 152 -35.16 -0.78 -4.84
N GLN A 153 -36.12 -1.68 -4.63
CA GLN A 153 -35.88 -3.12 -4.47
C GLN A 153 -35.12 -3.71 -5.66
N LYS A 154 -35.54 -3.38 -6.89
CA LYS A 154 -34.85 -3.81 -8.10
C LYS A 154 -33.42 -3.28 -8.17
N LEU A 155 -33.21 -2.00 -7.88
CA LEU A 155 -31.89 -1.37 -7.88
C LEU A 155 -30.97 -2.03 -6.85
N LEU A 156 -31.47 -2.35 -5.65
CA LEU A 156 -30.72 -3.06 -4.62
C LEU A 156 -30.36 -4.50 -5.05
N ALA A 157 -31.26 -5.18 -5.75
CA ALA A 157 -30.97 -6.50 -6.34
C ALA A 157 -29.87 -6.42 -7.41
N ASP A 158 -29.93 -5.42 -8.30
CA ASP A 158 -28.89 -5.19 -9.31
C ASP A 158 -27.52 -4.88 -8.66
N LEU A 159 -27.51 -4.11 -7.56
CA LEU A 159 -26.28 -3.85 -6.78
C LEU A 159 -25.74 -5.12 -6.11
N LYS A 160 -26.61 -6.01 -5.61
CA LYS A 160 -26.18 -7.29 -5.03
C LYS A 160 -25.49 -8.18 -6.06
N GLU A 161 -26.00 -8.28 -7.28
CA GLU A 161 -25.33 -9.04 -8.35
C GLU A 161 -23.92 -8.50 -8.63
N ILE A 162 -23.76 -7.16 -8.66
CA ILE A 162 -22.46 -6.52 -8.80
C ILE A 162 -21.56 -6.85 -7.60
N HIS A 163 -22.10 -6.79 -6.37
CA HIS A 163 -21.34 -7.13 -5.17
C HIS A 163 -20.88 -8.59 -5.17
N ASP A 164 -21.71 -9.51 -5.63
CA ASP A 164 -21.37 -10.93 -5.72
C ASP A 164 -20.26 -11.17 -6.75
N PHE A 165 -20.32 -10.52 -7.91
CA PHE A 165 -19.21 -10.52 -8.87
C PHE A 165 -17.92 -9.98 -8.23
N LEU A 166 -18.00 -8.82 -7.55
CA LEU A 166 -16.83 -8.18 -6.94
C LEU A 166 -16.25 -9.00 -5.79
N ARG A 167 -17.04 -9.82 -5.08
CA ARG A 167 -16.60 -10.71 -3.99
C ARG A 167 -15.85 -11.95 -4.45
N GLN A 168 -15.97 -12.35 -5.71
CA GLN A 168 -15.27 -13.53 -6.23
C GLN A 168 -13.77 -13.42 -6.02
N GLU A 169 -13.10 -14.56 -5.83
CA GLU A 169 -11.67 -14.62 -5.53
C GLU A 169 -10.83 -13.88 -6.58
N ASP A 170 -11.09 -14.13 -7.88
CA ASP A 170 -10.41 -13.45 -8.98
C ASP A 170 -10.64 -11.93 -8.97
N SER A 171 -11.88 -11.49 -8.72
CA SER A 171 -12.19 -10.06 -8.61
C SER A 171 -11.42 -9.41 -7.47
N GLN A 172 -11.44 -10.02 -6.30
CA GLN A 172 -10.69 -9.57 -5.12
C GLN A 172 -9.19 -9.51 -5.40
N LYS A 173 -8.66 -10.53 -6.09
CA LYS A 173 -7.25 -10.65 -6.45
C LYS A 173 -6.81 -9.58 -7.44
N TYR A 174 -7.45 -9.48 -8.60
CA TYR A 174 -6.98 -8.63 -9.70
C TYR A 174 -7.42 -7.17 -9.55
N ILE A 175 -8.70 -6.92 -9.21
CA ILE A 175 -9.17 -5.54 -8.99
C ILE A 175 -8.53 -4.98 -7.72
N GLY A 176 -8.46 -5.77 -6.65
CA GLY A 176 -7.79 -5.38 -5.41
C GLY A 176 -6.33 -5.01 -5.63
N ALA A 177 -5.57 -5.82 -6.37
CA ALA A 177 -4.18 -5.51 -6.70
C ALA A 177 -4.06 -4.22 -7.52
N LYS A 178 -4.95 -3.99 -8.49
CA LYS A 178 -4.94 -2.75 -9.30
C LYS A 178 -5.27 -1.52 -8.46
N ASN A 179 -6.18 -1.65 -7.51
CA ASN A 179 -6.51 -0.60 -6.54
C ASN A 179 -5.32 -0.29 -5.63
N ALA A 180 -4.66 -1.32 -5.07
CA ALA A 180 -3.47 -1.15 -4.24
C ALA A 180 -2.31 -0.51 -5.00
N MET A 181 -2.12 -0.91 -6.26
CA MET A 181 -1.07 -0.40 -7.14
C MET A 181 -1.15 1.12 -7.32
N TYR A 182 -2.33 1.64 -7.69
CA TYR A 182 -2.51 3.08 -7.90
C TYR A 182 -2.84 3.87 -6.62
N GLY A 183 -3.47 3.23 -5.63
CA GLY A 183 -3.88 3.90 -4.41
C GLY A 183 -2.79 4.01 -3.35
N ILE A 184 -1.85 3.07 -3.31
CA ILE A 184 -0.84 2.97 -2.25
C ILE A 184 0.58 2.88 -2.83
N ILE A 185 0.85 1.89 -3.67
CA ILE A 185 2.22 1.58 -4.13
C ILE A 185 2.82 2.73 -4.94
N GLN A 186 2.04 3.31 -5.87
CA GLN A 186 2.47 4.42 -6.72
C GLN A 186 3.00 5.61 -5.93
N ASN A 187 2.55 5.82 -4.69
CA ASN A 187 3.01 6.94 -3.88
C ASN A 187 4.52 6.88 -3.60
N ALA A 188 5.12 5.69 -3.53
CA ALA A 188 6.55 5.51 -3.26
C ALA A 188 7.42 5.48 -4.52
N TRP A 189 6.96 4.80 -5.57
CA TRP A 189 7.72 4.59 -6.81
C TRP A 189 6.82 4.43 -8.03
N LYS A 190 7.33 4.76 -9.22
CA LYS A 190 6.60 4.63 -10.49
C LYS A 190 7.53 4.54 -11.70
N GLY A 191 6.95 4.27 -12.88
CA GLY A 191 7.68 4.30 -14.16
C GLY A 191 8.42 3.00 -14.53
N ILE A 192 8.33 1.97 -13.68
CA ILE A 192 8.90 0.64 -13.93
C ILE A 192 7.87 -0.46 -13.65
N SER A 193 8.10 -1.65 -14.20
CA SER A 193 7.28 -2.86 -13.96
C SER A 193 5.78 -2.60 -14.08
N ILE A 194 4.98 -3.00 -13.09
CA ILE A 194 3.52 -2.83 -13.00
C ILE A 194 3.04 -1.36 -13.12
N LEU A 195 3.93 -0.39 -12.90
CA LEU A 195 3.68 1.05 -13.04
C LEU A 195 4.37 1.67 -14.28
N ASN A 196 4.81 0.84 -15.22
CA ASN A 196 5.26 1.28 -16.54
C ASN A 196 4.12 1.14 -17.58
N PRO A 197 3.63 2.25 -18.16
CA PRO A 197 2.58 2.22 -19.18
C PRO A 197 2.92 1.42 -20.45
N GLN A 198 4.20 1.12 -20.69
CA GLN A 198 4.65 0.36 -21.86
C GLN A 198 4.56 -1.16 -21.68
N VAL A 199 4.34 -1.64 -20.45
CA VAL A 199 4.23 -3.07 -20.16
C VAL A 199 2.89 -3.59 -20.71
N LYS A 200 2.99 -4.68 -21.49
CA LYS A 200 1.82 -5.35 -22.10
C LYS A 200 1.22 -6.44 -21.24
N GLU A 201 1.99 -6.96 -20.28
CA GLU A 201 1.52 -7.98 -19.34
C GLU A 201 0.40 -7.39 -18.47
N GLN A 202 -0.80 -7.96 -18.57
CA GLN A 202 -1.96 -7.50 -17.83
C GLN A 202 -1.96 -8.04 -16.40
N ASN A 203 -1.41 -9.23 -16.19
CA ASN A 203 -1.33 -9.85 -14.89
C ASN A 203 -0.17 -9.25 -14.07
N MET A 204 -0.51 -8.32 -13.19
CA MET A 204 0.46 -7.62 -12.33
C MET A 204 1.27 -8.54 -11.43
N TYR A 205 0.73 -9.71 -11.06
CA TYR A 205 1.45 -10.69 -10.24
C TYR A 205 2.61 -11.30 -11.02
N LEU A 206 2.39 -11.63 -12.30
CA LEU A 206 3.42 -12.17 -13.19
C LEU A 206 4.46 -11.11 -13.55
N GLU A 207 4.02 -9.89 -13.87
CA GLU A 207 4.94 -8.79 -14.17
C GLU A 207 5.82 -8.44 -12.96
N PHE A 208 5.24 -8.32 -11.77
CA PHE A 208 6.01 -8.03 -10.56
C PHE A 208 7.00 -9.16 -10.22
N ASP A 209 6.56 -10.42 -10.30
CA ASP A 209 7.41 -11.58 -10.04
C ASP A 209 8.60 -11.62 -11.01
N LYS A 210 8.33 -11.51 -12.31
CA LYS A 210 9.36 -11.50 -13.34
C LYS A 210 10.32 -10.32 -13.19
N TYR A 211 9.81 -9.12 -12.96
CA TYR A 211 10.63 -7.90 -12.97
C TYR A 211 11.47 -7.74 -11.70
N PHE A 212 10.92 -8.08 -10.52
CA PHE A 212 11.61 -7.87 -9.25
C PHE A 212 12.12 -9.18 -8.65
N VAL A 213 11.24 -10.16 -8.45
CA VAL A 213 11.54 -11.36 -7.64
C VAL A 213 12.51 -12.29 -8.36
N GLN A 214 12.20 -12.68 -9.60
CA GLN A 214 13.07 -13.56 -10.39
C GLN A 214 14.44 -12.92 -10.61
N THR A 215 14.50 -11.63 -10.95
CA THR A 215 15.78 -10.93 -11.12
C THR A 215 16.62 -10.88 -9.84
N ALA A 216 15.98 -10.78 -8.66
CA ALA A 216 16.67 -10.83 -7.39
C ALA A 216 17.22 -12.24 -7.09
N ARG A 217 16.42 -13.28 -7.34
CA ARG A 217 16.84 -14.68 -7.16
C ARG A 217 17.98 -15.07 -8.09
N GLU A 218 17.87 -14.77 -9.37
CA GLU A 218 18.93 -15.00 -10.36
C GLU A 218 20.23 -14.30 -9.97
N TYR A 219 20.15 -13.10 -9.41
CA TYR A 219 21.32 -12.36 -8.92
C TYR A 219 21.97 -13.00 -7.69
N LEU A 220 21.17 -13.53 -6.76
CA LEU A 220 21.68 -14.23 -5.58
C LEU A 220 22.48 -15.47 -5.98
N GLU A 221 21.93 -16.28 -6.90
CA GLU A 221 22.50 -17.53 -7.40
C GLU A 221 23.77 -17.36 -8.27
N GLN A 222 24.04 -16.15 -8.78
CA GLN A 222 25.18 -15.86 -9.64
C GLN A 222 26.52 -15.83 -8.88
N GLU A 223 27.57 -16.38 -9.52
CA GLU A 223 28.97 -16.18 -9.12
C GLU A 223 29.43 -14.75 -9.45
N LYS A 224 29.83 -14.00 -8.42
CA LYS A 224 30.08 -12.55 -8.52
C LYS A 224 31.55 -12.19 -8.71
N THR A 225 32.44 -13.17 -8.89
CA THR A 225 33.91 -12.97 -8.96
C THR A 225 34.37 -12.03 -10.07
N LYS A 226 33.62 -11.92 -11.17
CA LYS A 226 33.92 -11.06 -12.33
C LYS A 226 33.19 -9.71 -12.32
N PHE A 227 32.40 -9.43 -11.29
CA PHE A 227 31.59 -8.21 -11.22
C PHE A 227 32.49 -7.02 -10.87
N LYS A 228 32.36 -5.94 -11.64
CA LYS A 228 33.28 -4.78 -11.58
C LYS A 228 32.74 -3.61 -10.77
N TYR A 229 31.43 -3.58 -10.55
CA TYR A 229 30.75 -2.48 -9.90
C TYR A 229 30.25 -2.90 -8.52
N ARG A 230 29.86 -1.91 -7.70
CA ARG A 230 29.36 -2.10 -6.34
C ARG A 230 27.98 -1.47 -6.23
N CYS A 231 27.07 -2.16 -5.55
CA CYS A 231 25.76 -1.63 -5.20
C CYS A 231 25.93 -0.45 -4.23
N PHE A 232 25.33 0.69 -4.55
CA PHE A 232 25.31 1.89 -3.72
C PHE A 232 24.74 1.61 -2.32
N SER A 233 23.66 0.82 -2.24
CA SER A 233 22.91 0.58 -1.00
C SER A 233 23.42 -0.57 -0.14
N CYS A 234 24.25 -1.48 -0.66
CA CYS A 234 24.70 -2.64 0.13
C CYS A 234 26.16 -3.01 -0.06
N GLY A 235 26.88 -2.37 -0.97
CA GLY A 235 28.27 -2.68 -1.29
C GLY A 235 28.49 -4.02 -2.01
N GLU A 236 27.43 -4.80 -2.26
CA GLU A 236 27.56 -6.09 -2.96
C GLU A 236 27.96 -5.88 -4.42
N ALA A 237 28.71 -6.82 -4.99
CA ALA A 237 29.18 -6.68 -6.36
C ALA A 237 28.01 -6.75 -7.36
N ILE A 238 28.05 -5.96 -8.43
CA ILE A 238 27.05 -5.95 -9.52
C ILE A 238 27.72 -5.98 -10.90
N LYS A 239 27.03 -6.61 -11.86
CA LYS A 239 27.54 -6.85 -13.22
C LYS A 239 27.55 -5.59 -14.08
N ASP A 240 26.49 -4.79 -14.00
CA ASP A 240 26.28 -3.58 -14.78
C ASP A 240 25.59 -2.49 -13.95
N THR A 241 25.47 -1.31 -14.56
CA THR A 241 24.98 -0.08 -13.95
C THR A 241 23.55 0.28 -14.43
N ARG A 242 22.78 -0.69 -14.92
CA ARG A 242 21.46 -0.41 -15.52
C ARG A 242 20.35 -0.14 -14.51
N ILE A 243 20.53 -0.58 -13.27
CA ILE A 243 19.56 -0.40 -12.21
C ILE A 243 20.04 0.74 -11.31
N ASP A 244 19.20 1.77 -11.17
CA ASP A 244 19.43 2.94 -10.34
C ASP A 244 18.18 3.27 -9.51
N LEU A 245 18.22 4.38 -8.76
CA LEU A 245 17.13 4.85 -7.90
C LEU A 245 16.14 5.82 -8.59
N SER A 246 16.24 6.04 -9.91
CA SER A 246 15.38 7.00 -10.64
C SER A 246 13.89 6.66 -10.59
N PHE A 247 13.54 5.39 -10.37
CA PHE A 247 12.15 4.94 -10.24
C PHE A 247 11.49 5.33 -8.90
N MET A 248 12.29 5.70 -7.89
CA MET A 248 11.80 6.17 -6.61
C MET A 248 11.34 7.63 -6.72
N ASN A 249 10.10 7.90 -6.35
CA ASN A 249 9.50 9.22 -6.53
C ASN A 249 10.32 10.29 -5.81
N HIS A 250 10.75 11.33 -6.53
CA HIS A 250 11.44 12.49 -5.94
C HIS A 250 12.72 12.15 -5.13
N ILE A 251 13.34 10.98 -5.33
CA ILE A 251 14.63 10.60 -4.73
C ILE A 251 15.73 10.57 -5.79
N GLY A 252 15.54 9.78 -6.85
CA GLY A 252 16.51 9.68 -7.93
C GLY A 252 16.40 10.82 -8.95
N PHE A 253 17.36 10.85 -9.89
CA PHE A 253 17.36 11.74 -11.05
C PHE A 253 17.49 10.90 -12.33
N ASP A 254 17.15 11.48 -13.48
CA ASP A 254 17.32 10.82 -14.78
C ASP A 254 18.81 10.71 -15.11
N VAL A 255 19.40 9.57 -14.82
CA VAL A 255 20.84 9.33 -14.96
C VAL A 255 21.29 9.37 -16.42
N ALA A 256 20.39 9.10 -17.38
CA ALA A 256 20.70 9.10 -18.80
C ALA A 256 20.75 10.51 -19.39
N ARG A 257 20.00 11.46 -18.81
CA ARG A 257 19.85 12.83 -19.36
C ARG A 257 20.34 13.93 -18.43
N LYS A 258 20.57 13.67 -17.14
CA LYS A 258 20.87 14.67 -16.10
C LYS A 258 22.14 14.34 -15.30
N THR A 259 23.23 14.03 -15.99
CA THR A 259 24.53 13.72 -15.37
C THR A 259 25.11 14.88 -14.54
N SER A 260 24.67 16.13 -14.78
CA SER A 260 25.07 17.31 -14.00
C SER A 260 24.70 17.29 -12.52
N HIS A 261 23.82 16.37 -12.10
CA HIS A 261 23.40 16.23 -10.71
C HIS A 261 24.41 15.43 -9.87
N VAL A 262 25.46 14.87 -10.49
CA VAL A 262 26.46 14.03 -9.82
C VAL A 262 27.84 14.66 -9.92
N TRP A 263 28.61 14.52 -8.84
CA TRP A 263 30.01 14.90 -8.81
C TRP A 263 30.78 14.21 -9.95
N ASP A 264 31.58 14.99 -10.68
CA ASP A 264 32.36 14.54 -11.84
C ASP A 264 31.53 13.92 -12.99
N PHE A 265 30.22 14.19 -13.03
CA PHE A 265 29.29 13.71 -14.07
C PHE A 265 29.22 12.17 -14.21
N ASN A 266 29.80 11.44 -13.26
CA ASN A 266 29.83 9.98 -13.23
C ASN A 266 28.74 9.46 -12.30
N ASN A 267 27.84 8.63 -12.82
CA ASN A 267 26.79 8.05 -11.98
C ASN A 267 27.36 6.92 -11.11
N TYR A 268 27.20 7.05 -9.79
CA TYR A 268 27.57 6.02 -8.82
C TYR A 268 26.36 5.47 -8.06
N VAL A 269 25.14 5.89 -8.41
CA VAL A 269 23.89 5.54 -7.71
C VAL A 269 23.25 4.33 -8.39
N HIS A 270 24.00 3.24 -8.45
CA HIS A 270 23.55 1.96 -9.04
C HIS A 270 23.30 0.94 -7.96
N ILE A 271 22.23 0.16 -8.09
CA ILE A 271 21.80 -0.78 -7.06
C ILE A 271 21.72 -2.22 -7.60
N CYS A 272 21.87 -3.21 -6.71
CA CYS A 272 21.70 -4.60 -7.10
C CYS A 272 20.21 -4.98 -7.24
N PRO A 273 19.88 -6.07 -7.97
CA PRO A 273 18.51 -6.56 -8.08
C PRO A 273 17.82 -6.84 -6.74
N LEU A 274 18.55 -7.32 -5.73
CA LEU A 274 18.00 -7.51 -4.38
C LEU A 274 17.61 -6.17 -3.73
N CYS A 275 18.46 -5.15 -3.80
CA CYS A 275 18.13 -3.82 -3.30
C CYS A 275 16.95 -3.20 -4.06
N ARG A 276 16.83 -3.44 -5.37
CA ARG A 276 15.65 -3.02 -6.14
C ARG A 276 14.36 -3.66 -5.61
N LEU A 277 14.38 -4.95 -5.27
CA LEU A 277 13.23 -5.63 -4.65
C LEU A 277 12.92 -5.04 -3.26
N ILE A 278 13.93 -4.76 -2.44
CA ILE A 278 13.77 -4.11 -1.12
C ILE A 278 13.12 -2.73 -1.28
N TYR A 279 13.58 -1.91 -2.23
CA TYR A 279 13.01 -0.59 -2.49
C TYR A 279 11.58 -0.66 -3.05
N ALA A 280 11.23 -1.70 -3.81
CA ALA A 280 9.86 -1.93 -4.23
C ALA A 280 8.91 -2.19 -3.04
N CYS A 281 9.46 -2.58 -1.88
CA CYS A 281 8.72 -2.81 -0.62
C CYS A 281 8.59 -1.56 0.25
N VAL A 282 9.18 -0.42 -0.11
CA VAL A 282 9.04 0.86 0.63
C VAL A 282 7.59 1.22 0.97
N PRO A 283 6.59 1.10 0.07
CA PRO A 283 5.21 1.38 0.44
C PRO A 283 4.65 0.46 1.54
N ALA A 284 5.22 -0.72 1.79
CA ALA A 284 4.81 -1.56 2.91
C ALA A 284 5.44 -1.13 4.25
N GLY A 285 6.53 -0.34 4.21
CA GLY A 285 7.15 0.25 5.39
C GLY A 285 6.35 1.42 5.96
N PHE A 286 5.73 2.22 5.09
CA PHE A 286 4.93 3.38 5.46
C PHE A 286 3.53 3.00 5.94
N THR A 287 2.97 3.86 6.79
CA THR A 287 1.54 3.90 7.14
C THR A 287 0.87 4.99 6.30
N TYR A 288 -0.14 4.62 5.51
CA TYR A 288 -0.86 5.54 4.63
C TYR A 288 -2.26 5.89 5.13
N LEU A 289 -2.65 7.14 4.88
CA LEU A 289 -4.03 7.62 4.90
C LEU A 289 -4.24 8.48 3.64
N TYR A 290 -4.86 7.89 2.63
CA TYR A 290 -5.00 8.46 1.29
C TYR A 290 -3.62 8.80 0.66
N ASP A 291 -3.38 10.05 0.27
CA ASP A 291 -2.15 10.55 -0.36
C ASP A 291 -1.07 10.98 0.64
N ARG A 292 -1.30 10.72 1.94
CA ARG A 292 -0.37 11.04 3.03
C ARG A 292 0.18 9.75 3.65
N GLY A 293 1.49 9.67 3.79
CA GLY A 293 2.20 8.55 4.38
C GLY A 293 3.13 9.00 5.50
N ILE A 294 3.39 8.11 6.46
CA ILE A 294 4.36 8.35 7.52
C ILE A 294 5.18 7.09 7.81
N PHE A 295 6.46 7.28 8.08
CA PHE A 295 7.40 6.25 8.47
C PHE A 295 8.32 6.78 9.57
N ILE A 296 8.58 5.94 10.57
CA ILE A 296 9.48 6.24 11.67
C ILE A 296 10.79 5.50 11.47
N ASN A 297 11.86 6.25 11.20
CA ASN A 297 13.20 5.72 11.07
C ASN A 297 13.92 5.81 12.43
N ALA A 298 13.74 4.77 13.25
CA ALA A 298 14.52 4.54 14.46
C ALA A 298 15.71 3.64 14.09
N ASN A 299 16.78 4.25 13.59
CA ASN A 299 17.91 3.53 12.97
C ASN A 299 18.85 2.83 13.98
N THR A 300 18.54 2.89 15.28
CA THR A 300 19.39 2.32 16.34
C THR A 300 19.07 0.85 16.59
N ASP A 301 17.81 0.46 16.39
CA ASP A 301 17.33 -0.90 16.64
C ASP A 301 16.18 -1.22 15.68
N LEU A 302 16.38 -2.26 14.86
CA LEU A 302 15.41 -2.70 13.87
C LEU A 302 14.12 -3.27 14.49
N GLU A 303 14.22 -3.99 15.60
CA GLU A 303 13.07 -4.53 16.33
C GLU A 303 12.21 -3.38 16.88
N GLU A 304 12.86 -2.38 17.45
CA GLU A 304 12.18 -1.17 17.92
C GLU A 304 11.54 -0.40 16.74
N MET A 305 12.25 -0.27 15.61
CA MET A 305 11.70 0.35 14.41
C MET A 305 10.46 -0.39 13.89
N LEU A 306 10.46 -1.72 13.88
CA LEU A 306 9.28 -2.53 13.52
C LEU A 306 8.12 -2.27 14.48
N ARG A 307 8.40 -2.27 15.79
CA ARG A 307 7.44 -2.07 16.86
C ARG A 307 6.75 -0.70 16.76
N ILE A 308 7.53 0.38 16.68
CA ILE A 308 7.00 1.75 16.56
C ILE A 308 6.12 1.86 15.32
N ASN A 309 6.61 1.43 14.15
CA ASN A 309 5.85 1.59 12.92
C ASN A 309 4.55 0.77 12.90
N ASN A 310 4.47 -0.33 13.67
CA ASN A 310 3.23 -1.09 13.85
C ASN A 310 2.25 -0.31 14.73
N LEU A 311 2.72 0.23 15.84
CA LEU A 311 1.91 1.06 16.72
C LEU A 311 1.38 2.32 16.01
N VAL A 312 2.22 2.99 15.21
CA VAL A 312 1.81 4.16 14.43
C VAL A 312 0.63 3.80 13.54
N PHE A 313 0.68 2.64 12.87
CA PHE A 313 -0.45 2.19 12.07
C PHE A 313 -1.71 1.99 12.90
N GLU A 314 -1.62 1.28 14.02
CA GLU A 314 -2.77 0.98 14.88
C GLU A 314 -3.45 2.26 15.37
N ASN A 315 -2.67 3.23 15.84
CA ASN A 315 -3.21 4.51 16.31
C ASN A 315 -3.80 5.35 15.19
N VAL A 316 -3.14 5.41 14.03
CA VAL A 316 -3.69 6.10 12.84
C VAL A 316 -5.04 5.49 12.47
N TRP A 317 -5.17 4.18 12.45
CA TRP A 317 -6.43 3.54 12.05
C TRP A 317 -7.51 3.59 13.14
N ALA A 318 -7.13 3.62 14.42
CA ALA A 318 -8.05 3.80 15.55
C ALA A 318 -8.63 5.22 15.59
N GLU A 319 -7.81 6.25 15.38
CA GLU A 319 -8.21 7.66 15.50
C GLU A 319 -8.85 8.24 14.23
N ASN A 320 -8.76 7.56 13.09
CA ASN A 320 -9.37 8.00 11.83
C ASN A 320 -10.91 7.97 11.81
N LYS A 321 -11.56 7.59 12.92
CA LYS A 321 -13.01 7.81 13.09
C LYS A 321 -13.39 9.31 13.17
N ASP A 322 -12.45 10.18 13.55
CA ASP A 322 -12.71 11.60 13.82
C ASP A 322 -12.06 12.58 12.83
N GLY A 323 -11.45 12.11 11.74
CA GLY A 323 -10.80 12.98 10.74
C GLY A 323 -9.52 13.68 11.21
N LYS A 324 -8.87 13.19 12.28
CA LYS A 324 -7.61 13.75 12.80
C LYS A 324 -6.45 13.55 11.80
N SER A 325 -5.46 14.45 11.86
CA SER A 325 -4.30 14.39 10.97
C SER A 325 -3.39 13.19 11.29
N LEU A 326 -2.77 12.58 10.27
CA LEU A 326 -1.81 11.48 10.39
C LEU A 326 -0.70 11.79 11.41
N TYR A 327 -0.26 13.04 11.43
CA TYR A 327 0.74 13.54 12.36
C TYR A 327 0.23 13.63 13.82
N ALA A 328 -1.03 14.03 14.02
CA ALA A 328 -1.63 14.05 15.36
C ALA A 328 -1.74 12.63 15.94
N ALA A 329 -2.18 11.66 15.12
CA ALA A 329 -2.26 10.26 15.52
C ALA A 329 -0.88 9.65 15.80
N LEU A 330 0.14 10.01 15.01
CA LEU A 330 1.54 9.65 15.31
C LEU A 330 1.97 10.18 16.68
N VAL A 331 1.83 11.48 16.90
CA VAL A 331 2.25 12.14 18.14
C VAL A 331 1.53 11.53 19.34
N LEU A 332 0.24 11.22 19.21
CA LEU A 332 -0.54 10.52 20.22
C LEU A 332 0.01 9.13 20.52
N GLY A 333 0.30 8.33 19.49
CA GLY A 333 0.91 7.02 19.65
C GLY A 333 2.27 7.07 20.34
N MET A 334 3.14 8.00 19.95
CA MET A 334 4.46 8.15 20.57
C MET A 334 4.38 8.64 22.02
N LEU A 335 3.45 9.54 22.34
CA LEU A 335 3.22 9.96 23.72
C LEU A 335 2.70 8.83 24.61
N LYS A 336 1.85 7.95 24.06
CA LYS A 336 1.35 6.76 24.76
C LYS A 336 2.48 5.81 25.11
N GLU A 337 3.34 5.47 24.13
CA GLU A 337 4.54 4.65 24.34
C GLU A 337 5.47 5.19 25.41
N MET A 338 5.77 6.49 25.34
CA MET A 338 6.63 7.13 26.35
C MET A 338 6.08 7.04 27.77
N ASN A 339 4.75 6.96 27.93
CA ASN A 339 4.13 6.84 29.24
C ASN A 339 4.08 5.39 29.72
N GLU A 340 3.93 4.43 28.80
CA GLU A 340 3.82 3.00 29.12
C GLU A 340 5.21 2.34 29.31
N HIS A 341 6.25 2.86 28.65
CA HIS A 341 7.62 2.34 28.72
C HIS A 341 8.59 3.42 29.23
N ALA A 342 8.89 3.42 30.54
CA ALA A 342 9.78 4.40 31.18
C ALA A 342 11.25 4.32 30.71
N GLU A 343 11.66 3.16 30.18
CA GLU A 343 13.01 2.88 29.66
C GLU A 343 13.22 3.35 28.21
N TYR A 344 12.21 4.01 27.61
CA TYR A 344 12.31 4.50 26.24
C TYR A 344 13.36 5.61 26.12
N GLU A 345 14.59 5.24 25.76
CA GLU A 345 15.64 6.18 25.41
C GLU A 345 15.34 6.77 24.03
N LEU A 346 14.63 7.91 24.02
CA LEU A 346 14.40 8.69 22.81
C LEU A 346 15.73 9.24 22.28
N SER A 347 16.36 8.47 21.38
CA SER A 347 17.29 9.02 20.39
C SER A 347 16.54 9.97 19.45
N ASN A 348 17.25 10.76 18.66
CA ASN A 348 16.63 11.66 17.68
C ASN A 348 15.92 10.84 16.61
N ILE A 349 14.62 10.59 16.77
CA ILE A 349 13.84 9.79 15.83
C ILE A 349 13.57 10.59 14.56
N GLN A 350 13.97 10.05 13.41
CA GLN A 350 13.65 10.67 12.13
C GLN A 350 12.26 10.23 11.67
N VAL A 351 11.36 11.20 11.54
CA VAL A 351 10.04 11.04 10.93
C VAL A 351 10.15 11.38 9.46
N VAL A 352 9.78 10.42 8.62
CA VAL A 352 9.66 10.63 7.18
C VAL A 352 8.17 10.73 6.84
N ARG A 353 7.76 11.86 6.29
CA ARG A 353 6.39 12.07 5.80
C ARG A 353 6.40 12.08 4.30
N LEU A 354 5.37 11.47 3.72
CA LEU A 354 5.11 11.49 2.29
C LEU A 354 3.81 12.24 2.06
N GLU A 355 3.83 13.31 1.27
CA GLU A 355 2.62 14.01 0.85
C GLU A 355 2.72 14.32 -0.64
N LYS A 356 1.71 13.90 -1.42
CA LYS A 356 1.69 14.11 -2.88
C LYS A 356 3.00 13.65 -3.54
N GLU A 357 3.41 12.41 -3.23
CA GLU A 357 4.64 11.77 -3.71
C GLU A 357 5.96 12.41 -3.24
N ARG A 358 5.94 13.46 -2.40
CA ARG A 358 7.16 14.16 -1.92
C ARG A 358 7.48 13.78 -0.48
N TYR A 359 8.75 13.46 -0.24
CA TYR A 359 9.27 13.16 1.09
C TYR A 359 9.67 14.45 1.83
N SER A 360 9.28 14.54 3.10
CA SER A 360 9.77 15.56 4.03
C SER A 360 10.24 14.91 5.32
N PHE A 361 11.26 15.51 5.93
CA PHE A 361 11.95 14.96 7.08
C PHE A 361 11.74 15.85 8.30
N SER A 362 11.57 15.24 9.45
CA SER A 362 11.52 15.93 10.72
C SER A 362 12.20 15.09 11.78
N ILE A 363 12.81 15.72 12.77
CA ILE A 363 13.42 15.03 13.90
C ILE A 363 12.53 15.24 15.11
N LEU A 364 12.03 14.14 15.66
CA LEU A 364 11.36 14.15 16.96
C LEU A 364 12.41 13.98 18.04
N SER A 365 12.75 15.10 18.67
CA SER A 365 13.59 15.09 19.85
C SER A 365 12.74 14.87 21.10
N ARG A 366 13.34 14.29 22.15
CA ARG A 366 12.73 14.16 23.47
C ARG A 366 12.20 15.49 24.02
N LYS A 367 12.93 16.59 23.76
CA LYS A 367 12.51 17.94 24.15
C LYS A 367 11.19 18.35 23.51
N PHE A 368 11.02 18.06 22.22
CA PHE A 368 9.80 18.38 21.49
C PHE A 368 8.59 17.58 21.99
N LEU A 369 8.76 16.27 22.21
CA LEU A 369 7.69 15.42 22.77
C LEU A 369 7.28 15.87 24.19
N ASN A 370 8.25 16.25 25.03
CA ASN A 370 7.97 16.80 26.36
C ASN A 370 7.22 18.14 26.32
N ILE A 371 7.49 19.01 25.33
CA ILE A 371 6.76 20.26 25.15
C ILE A 371 5.30 19.96 24.78
N ILE A 372 5.06 19.06 23.83
CA ILE A 372 3.69 18.67 23.44
C ILE A 372 2.94 18.07 24.64
N LYS A 373 3.60 17.24 25.46
CA LYS A 373 3.02 16.67 26.68
C LYS A 373 2.55 17.77 27.63
N LYS A 374 3.38 18.79 27.86
CA LYS A 374 3.07 19.92 28.75
C LYS A 374 1.93 20.79 28.21
N CYS A 375 1.92 21.10 26.92
CA CYS A 375 0.88 21.94 26.30
C CYS A 375 -0.50 21.28 26.22
N ARG A 376 -0.62 20.01 26.60
CA ARG A 376 -1.91 19.28 26.67
C ARG A 376 -2.44 19.08 28.08
N THR A 377 -1.60 19.23 29.10
CA THR A 377 -2.02 19.21 30.50
C THR A 377 -2.52 20.58 31.00
N ASP A 378 -2.32 21.63 30.20
CA ASP A 378 -2.95 22.94 30.33
C ASP A 378 -4.15 23.02 29.36
#